data_AF-W4LLV8-F1
#
_entry.id   AF-W4LLV8-F1
#
_cell.length_a   1.000
_cell.length_b   1.000
_cell.length_c   1.000
_cell.angle_alpha   90.00
_cell.angle_beta   90.00
_cell.angle_gamma   90.00
#
_symmetry.space_group_name_H-M   'P 1'
#
loop_
_entity.id
_entity.type
_entity.pdbx_description
1 polymer ?
#
loop_
_entity_poly.entity_id
_entity_poly.type
_entity_poly.pdbx_seq_one_letter_code
_entity_poly.pdbx_strand_id
1 'polypeptide(L)'
;MIEEEVEPPAGSSTNASPPKPQALPATPLPVDYNLFEVGTQDKVDPYMVPVVIDGANLLMEIDTGSALTLISQTTFSALWPQEKSPHLESTSIRLRTYSGEELRVVGRAVVRVRCGGQVEEDLGLVVVGGEGPSLLGRDWLGRLRLDWREIRMLKTTLDTPDTLEAVLAKHSSLFSDELGTIRGVTAKLHVSPGAKPRFYRPRSIPYALRSRVDQALQKLVSEGIVEPIQFSEWAAPIVPVVKRDGSIRVCGDYKLTINQVAQVDTYPLPWSRHFCITC
;
A
#
# COMPACT_ATOMS: atom_id res chain seq x y z
N MET A 1 -20.79 17.36 -22.29
CA MET A 1 -20.38 18.30 -23.37
C MET A 1 -19.21 17.73 -24.14
N ILE A 2 -19.41 17.43 -25.42
CA ILE A 2 -18.33 17.22 -26.40
C ILE A 2 -18.61 18.24 -27.50
N GLU A 3 -17.83 19.29 -27.57
CA GLU A 3 -17.74 20.16 -28.74
C GLU A 3 -16.68 19.56 -29.67
N GLU A 4 -17.03 19.37 -30.94
CA GLU A 4 -16.09 19.01 -32.02
C GLU A 4 -15.71 20.29 -32.75
N GLU A 5 -14.41 20.61 -32.75
CA GLU A 5 -13.84 21.63 -33.62
C GLU A 5 -12.76 20.95 -34.48
N VAL A 6 -12.87 21.09 -35.80
CA VAL A 6 -11.93 20.59 -36.81
C VAL A 6 -11.32 21.80 -37.49
N GLU A 7 -10.00 21.98 -37.41
CA GLU A 7 -9.27 22.97 -38.21
C GLU A 7 -8.14 22.36 -39.08
N PRO A 8 -7.83 22.97 -40.24
CA PRO A 8 -7.01 22.42 -41.32
C PRO A 8 -5.51 22.81 -41.21
N PRO A 9 -4.60 22.31 -42.09
CA PRO A 9 -3.16 22.38 -41.83
C PRO A 9 -2.56 23.74 -42.18
N ALA A 10 -1.78 24.31 -41.26
CA ALA A 10 -1.00 25.52 -41.49
C ALA A 10 0.36 25.23 -42.14
N GLY A 11 0.65 25.94 -43.24
CA GLY A 11 1.98 26.09 -43.81
C GLY A 11 2.61 27.45 -43.48
N SER A 12 3.93 27.49 -43.73
CA SER A 12 4.88 28.63 -43.85
C SER A 12 5.40 29.36 -42.60
N SER A 13 6.64 29.00 -42.23
CA SER A 13 7.85 29.84 -42.29
C SER A 13 7.78 31.26 -41.69
N THR A 14 8.33 31.41 -40.48
CA THR A 14 9.02 32.65 -40.06
C THR A 14 10.30 32.34 -39.29
N ASN A 15 11.39 33.00 -39.69
CA ASN A 15 12.72 33.00 -39.08
C ASN A 15 12.70 33.43 -37.60
N ALA A 16 13.30 32.62 -36.72
CA ALA A 16 13.69 33.00 -35.37
C ALA A 16 15.14 32.60 -35.11
N SER A 17 15.95 33.55 -34.64
CA SER A 17 17.37 33.39 -34.30
C SER A 17 17.61 32.31 -33.23
N PRO A 18 18.78 31.64 -33.22
CA PRO A 18 19.04 30.53 -32.32
C PRO A 18 19.11 31.00 -30.85
N PRO A 19 18.44 30.31 -29.91
CA PRO A 19 18.60 30.59 -28.48
C PRO A 19 19.98 30.15 -28.00
N LYS A 20 20.57 30.95 -27.10
CA LYS A 20 21.82 30.60 -26.38
C LYS A 20 21.67 29.23 -25.70
N PRO A 21 22.72 28.39 -25.66
CA PRO A 21 22.67 27.09 -25.00
C PRO A 21 22.41 27.28 -23.50
N GLN A 22 21.20 26.95 -23.05
CA GLN A 22 20.92 26.71 -21.64
C GLN A 22 21.48 25.32 -21.30
N ALA A 23 22.26 25.24 -20.24
CA ALA A 23 22.77 23.98 -19.72
C ALA A 23 21.59 23.06 -19.36
N LEU A 24 21.56 21.87 -19.97
CA LEU A 24 20.59 20.83 -19.65
C LEU A 24 20.77 20.45 -18.16
N PRO A 25 19.69 20.36 -17.36
CA PRO A 25 19.79 19.68 -16.07
C PRO A 25 20.18 18.22 -16.34
N ALA A 26 21.21 17.75 -15.63
CA ALA A 26 21.68 16.38 -15.75
C ALA A 26 20.51 15.41 -15.55
N THR A 27 20.25 14.59 -16.55
CA THR A 27 19.31 13.48 -16.44
C THR A 27 19.79 12.58 -15.30
N PRO A 28 18.96 12.28 -14.28
CA PRO A 28 19.34 11.29 -13.29
C PRO A 28 19.52 9.97 -14.03
N LEU A 29 20.72 9.40 -13.92
CA LEU A 29 20.97 8.03 -14.34
C LEU A 29 19.95 7.10 -13.67
N PRO A 30 19.53 6.01 -14.31
CA PRO A 30 18.56 5.09 -13.74
C PRO A 30 19.09 4.62 -12.39
N VAL A 31 18.30 4.88 -11.35
CA VAL A 31 18.62 4.50 -9.99
C VAL A 31 18.30 3.01 -9.88
N ASP A 32 19.32 2.18 -10.02
CA ASP A 32 19.25 0.77 -9.68
C ASP A 32 19.20 0.63 -8.16
N TYR A 33 18.05 0.21 -7.64
CA TYR A 33 17.87 -0.10 -6.23
C TYR A 33 18.52 -1.45 -5.91
N ASN A 34 19.68 -1.42 -5.27
CA ASN A 34 20.26 -2.58 -4.59
C ASN A 34 20.24 -2.37 -3.08
N LEU A 35 19.75 -3.38 -2.37
CA LEU A 35 19.13 -3.28 -1.05
C LEU A 35 20.08 -3.02 0.13
N PHE A 36 21.43 -3.06 -0.02
CA PHE A 36 22.33 -2.93 1.13
C PHE A 36 23.74 -2.42 0.78
N GLU A 37 23.99 -1.11 0.92
CA GLU A 37 25.25 -0.58 1.46
C GLU A 37 25.03 0.88 1.95
N VAL A 38 25.33 1.15 3.23
CA VAL A 38 25.02 2.41 3.92
C VAL A 38 26.14 3.42 3.72
N GLY A 39 25.99 4.31 2.74
CA GLY A 39 26.50 5.67 2.81
C GLY A 39 25.47 6.54 3.54
N THR A 40 25.88 7.16 4.64
CA THR A 40 25.02 7.82 5.63
C THR A 40 24.09 8.89 5.03
N GLN A 41 22.81 8.55 4.89
CA GLN A 41 21.68 9.46 5.10
C GLN A 41 20.56 8.67 5.80
N ASP A 42 20.18 9.14 6.99
CA ASP A 42 19.12 8.68 7.89
C ASP A 42 19.14 7.19 8.27
N LYS A 43 20.03 6.85 9.21
CA LYS A 43 20.04 5.53 9.87
C LYS A 43 18.82 5.42 10.79
N VAL A 44 17.86 4.57 10.42
CA VAL A 44 16.73 4.22 11.30
C VAL A 44 17.24 3.26 12.37
N ASP A 45 16.99 3.57 13.64
CA ASP A 45 17.40 2.73 14.75
C ASP A 45 16.62 1.40 14.77
N PRO A 46 17.28 0.29 15.16
CA PRO A 46 16.61 -1.02 15.26
C PRO A 46 15.57 -1.04 16.37
N TYR A 47 14.53 -1.85 16.19
CA TYR A 47 13.53 -2.08 17.23
C TYR A 47 14.09 -3.01 18.30
N MET A 48 14.18 -2.53 19.54
CA MET A 48 14.73 -3.27 20.67
C MET A 48 13.61 -3.76 21.60
N VAL A 49 13.74 -4.99 22.09
CA VAL A 49 12.84 -5.61 23.06
C VAL A 49 13.62 -6.01 24.32
N PRO A 50 13.16 -5.62 25.52
CA PRO A 50 13.73 -6.12 26.77
C PRO A 50 13.29 -7.57 27.01
N VAL A 51 14.27 -8.45 27.17
CA VAL A 51 14.09 -9.88 27.45
C VAL A 51 14.89 -10.23 28.70
N VAL A 52 14.32 -11.06 29.57
CA VAL A 52 15.02 -11.67 30.70
C VAL A 52 15.43 -13.08 30.31
N ILE A 53 16.72 -13.38 30.37
CA ILE A 53 17.29 -14.69 30.01
C ILE A 53 18.04 -15.21 31.24
N ASP A 54 17.61 -16.33 31.81
CA ASP A 54 18.14 -16.92 33.04
C ASP A 54 18.36 -15.88 34.17
N GLY A 55 17.38 -14.98 34.33
CA GLY A 55 17.39 -13.91 35.32
C GLY A 55 18.21 -12.66 34.94
N ALA A 56 18.94 -12.67 33.83
CA ALA A 56 19.70 -11.53 33.32
C ALA A 56 18.86 -10.71 32.33
N ASN A 57 18.85 -9.38 32.47
CA ASN A 57 18.15 -8.49 31.55
C ASN A 57 19.01 -8.19 30.32
N LEU A 58 18.44 -8.36 29.12
CA LEU A 58 19.09 -8.08 27.85
C LEU A 58 18.12 -7.34 26.92
N LEU A 59 18.61 -6.30 26.25
CA LEU A 59 17.91 -5.70 25.11
C LEU A 59 18.30 -6.45 23.84
N MET A 60 17.31 -6.96 23.11
CA MET A 60 17.52 -7.69 21.86
C MET A 60 16.85 -6.96 20.70
N GLU A 61 17.52 -6.91 19.56
CA GLU A 61 17.03 -6.35 18.30
C GLU A 61 16.04 -7.32 17.66
N ILE A 62 14.84 -6.85 17.31
CA ILE A 62 13.87 -7.62 16.54
C ILE A 62 14.40 -7.80 15.13
N ASP A 63 14.73 -9.04 14.77
CA ASP A 63 15.21 -9.37 13.43
C ASP A 63 14.38 -10.50 12.83
N THR A 64 13.41 -10.12 12.00
CA THR A 64 12.60 -11.07 11.24
C THR A 64 13.39 -11.74 10.10
N GLY A 65 14.54 -11.19 9.70
CA GLY A 65 15.47 -11.77 8.75
C GLY A 65 16.23 -12.94 9.34
N SER A 66 16.56 -12.90 10.63
CA SER A 66 17.23 -13.99 11.33
C SER A 66 16.30 -15.18 11.61
N ALA A 67 16.75 -16.38 11.25
CA ALA A 67 16.03 -17.61 11.56
C ALA A 67 16.15 -18.03 13.03
N LEU A 68 17.27 -17.71 13.67
CA LEU A 68 17.60 -18.13 15.04
C LEU A 68 17.95 -16.92 15.91
N THR A 69 17.61 -17.01 17.19
CA THR A 69 17.97 -16.01 18.18
C THR A 69 19.41 -16.23 18.61
N LEU A 70 20.21 -15.17 18.54
CA LEU A 70 21.64 -15.24 18.78
C LEU A 70 22.18 -14.05 19.57
N ILE A 71 23.25 -14.30 20.32
CA ILE A 71 24.04 -13.26 20.99
C ILE A 71 25.52 -13.48 20.74
N SER A 72 26.30 -12.41 20.87
CA SER A 72 27.74 -12.50 20.76
C SER A 72 28.37 -13.17 21.98
N GLN A 73 29.55 -13.78 21.81
CA GLN A 73 30.32 -14.38 22.90
C GLN A 73 30.68 -13.35 23.96
N THR A 74 30.93 -12.10 23.55
CA THR A 74 31.15 -10.97 24.46
C THR A 74 29.91 -10.69 25.30
N THR A 75 28.73 -10.63 24.68
CA THR A 75 27.45 -10.45 25.40
C THR A 75 27.17 -11.61 26.35
N PHE A 76 27.37 -12.86 25.90
CA PHE A 76 27.19 -14.05 26.74
C PHE A 76 28.06 -14.00 28.00
N SER A 77 29.34 -13.66 27.83
CA SER A 77 30.30 -13.56 28.95
C SER A 77 29.99 -12.39 29.90
N ALA A 78 29.38 -11.32 29.39
CA ALA A 78 28.96 -10.17 30.20
C ALA A 78 27.68 -10.45 31.01
N LEU A 79 26.76 -11.24 30.47
CA LEU A 79 25.49 -11.58 31.14
C LEU A 79 25.70 -12.54 32.30
N TRP A 80 26.62 -13.50 32.17
CA TRP A 80 26.88 -14.49 33.20
C TRP A 80 28.38 -14.62 33.52
N PRO A 81 28.81 -14.28 34.74
CA PRO A 81 30.10 -14.70 35.25
C PRO A 81 30.20 -16.23 35.23
N GLN A 82 31.35 -16.80 34.87
CA GLN A 82 31.53 -18.21 34.48
C GLN A 82 30.89 -19.27 35.39
N GLU A 83 30.72 -19.01 36.69
CA GLU A 83 30.12 -19.96 37.62
C GLU A 83 28.59 -20.09 37.51
N LYS A 84 27.92 -19.18 36.80
CA LYS A 84 26.45 -19.17 36.61
C LYS A 84 26.02 -19.18 35.14
N SER A 85 26.96 -19.37 34.21
CA SER A 85 26.65 -19.36 32.79
C SER A 85 25.91 -20.63 32.35
N PRO A 86 24.92 -20.52 31.45
CA PRO A 86 24.28 -21.68 30.82
C PRO A 86 25.31 -22.59 30.15
N HIS A 87 25.08 -23.90 30.20
CA HIS A 87 25.98 -24.86 29.55
C HIS A 87 25.87 -24.75 28.03
N LEU A 88 26.99 -24.46 27.36
CA LEU A 88 27.06 -24.42 25.91
C LEU A 88 27.32 -25.82 25.36
N GLU A 89 26.37 -26.32 24.58
CA GLU A 89 26.51 -27.56 23.84
C GLU A 89 27.15 -27.32 22.47
N SER A 90 27.98 -28.28 22.05
CA SER A 90 28.49 -28.31 20.68
C SER A 90 27.34 -28.49 19.70
N THR A 91 27.38 -27.75 18.60
CA THR A 91 26.29 -27.72 17.62
C THR A 91 26.82 -27.79 16.20
N SER A 92 26.07 -28.46 15.33
CA SER A 92 26.33 -28.52 13.89
C SER A 92 25.65 -27.37 13.12
N ILE A 93 25.05 -26.41 13.84
CA ILE A 93 24.41 -25.24 13.23
C ILE A 93 25.47 -24.41 12.50
N ARG A 94 25.18 -24.04 11.25
CA ARG A 94 25.95 -23.08 10.47
C ARG A 94 25.07 -21.88 10.18
N LEU A 95 25.53 -20.71 10.59
CA LEU A 95 24.84 -19.45 10.37
C LEU A 95 25.55 -18.66 9.27
N ARG A 96 24.77 -18.02 8.41
CA ARG A 96 25.28 -17.11 7.39
C ARG A 96 24.60 -15.77 7.51
N THR A 97 25.38 -14.70 7.36
CA THR A 97 24.86 -13.35 7.19
C THR A 97 24.13 -13.24 5.85
N TYR A 98 23.40 -12.15 5.65
CA TYR A 98 22.80 -11.85 4.36
C TYR A 98 23.83 -11.70 3.23
N SER A 99 25.05 -11.22 3.53
CA SER A 99 26.17 -11.16 2.58
C SER A 99 26.75 -12.54 2.23
N GLY A 100 26.28 -13.61 2.88
CA GLY A 100 26.74 -14.98 2.65
C GLY A 100 27.96 -15.39 3.47
N GLU A 101 28.47 -14.50 4.33
CA GLU A 101 29.60 -14.77 5.24
C GLU A 101 29.18 -15.73 6.35
N GLU A 102 30.04 -16.69 6.67
CA GLU A 102 29.77 -17.70 7.70
C GLU A 102 30.14 -17.19 9.09
N LEU A 103 29.17 -17.21 10.01
CA LEU A 103 29.39 -16.82 11.41
C LEU A 103 29.98 -17.99 12.20
N ARG A 104 31.03 -17.71 12.98
CA ARG A 104 31.62 -18.69 13.89
C ARG A 104 30.67 -18.96 15.06
N VAL A 105 30.01 -20.11 15.05
CA VAL A 105 29.17 -20.54 16.18
C VAL A 105 30.05 -21.10 17.30
N VAL A 106 29.89 -20.57 18.51
CA VAL A 106 30.58 -21.02 19.73
C VAL A 106 29.85 -22.19 20.35
N GLY A 107 28.52 -22.14 20.37
CA GLY A 107 27.68 -23.19 20.92
C GLY A 107 26.22 -22.79 20.97
N ARG A 108 25.41 -23.68 21.51
CA ARG A 108 23.99 -23.44 21.78
C ARG A 108 23.70 -23.76 23.24
N ALA A 109 22.92 -22.90 23.90
CA ALA A 109 22.39 -23.16 25.23
C ALA A 109 20.86 -23.27 25.17
N VAL A 110 20.29 -23.99 26.13
CA VAL A 110 18.86 -23.85 26.46
C VAL A 110 18.79 -22.92 27.66
N VAL A 111 18.01 -21.86 27.54
CA VAL A 111 17.91 -20.77 28.52
C VAL A 111 16.45 -20.51 28.84
N ARG A 112 16.18 -20.08 30.08
CA ARG A 112 14.83 -19.72 30.51
C ARG A 112 14.56 -18.25 30.19
N VAL A 113 13.55 -18.02 29.37
CA VAL A 113 13.28 -16.72 28.75
C VAL A 113 11.95 -16.17 29.22
N ARG A 114 11.95 -14.88 29.58
CA ARG A 114 10.73 -14.12 29.88
C ARG A 114 10.75 -12.78 29.14
N CYS A 115 9.68 -12.52 28.40
CA CYS A 115 9.45 -11.25 27.73
C CYS A 115 8.26 -10.53 28.37
N GLY A 116 8.49 -9.35 28.95
CA GLY A 116 7.44 -8.61 29.67
C GLY A 116 6.84 -9.39 30.85
N GLY A 117 5.51 -9.40 30.94
CA GLY A 117 4.75 -10.12 31.99
C GLY A 117 4.43 -11.59 31.68
N GLN A 118 5.11 -12.21 30.72
CA GLN A 118 4.81 -13.59 30.29
C GLN A 118 5.37 -14.64 31.24
N VAL A 119 4.80 -15.85 31.15
CA VAL A 119 5.35 -17.06 31.77
C VAL A 119 6.71 -17.37 31.13
N GLU A 120 7.64 -17.87 31.95
CA GLU A 120 8.97 -18.21 31.46
C GLU A 120 8.93 -19.47 30.58
N GLU A 121 9.65 -19.45 29.46
CA GLU A 121 9.79 -20.60 28.54
C GLU A 121 11.26 -20.97 28.33
N ASP A 122 11.55 -22.27 28.27
CA ASP A 122 12.89 -22.76 27.96
C ASP A 122 13.10 -22.76 26.43
N LEU A 123 13.97 -21.88 25.94
CA LEU A 123 14.24 -21.66 24.52
C LEU A 123 15.72 -21.84 24.17
N GLY A 124 16.00 -22.16 22.91
CA GLY A 124 17.38 -22.30 22.44
C GLY A 124 18.01 -20.95 22.12
N LEU A 125 19.20 -20.68 22.65
CA LEU A 125 20.00 -19.50 22.37
C LEU A 125 21.30 -19.89 21.67
N VAL A 126 21.60 -19.27 20.53
CA VAL A 126 22.86 -19.51 19.82
C VAL A 126 23.89 -18.46 20.21
N VAL A 127 25.11 -18.89 20.55
CA VAL A 127 26.22 -17.98 20.83
C VAL A 127 27.17 -17.99 19.65
N VAL A 128 27.45 -16.81 19.09
CA VAL A 128 28.39 -16.61 17.98
C VAL A 128 29.61 -15.82 18.45
N GLY A 129 30.76 -16.04 17.82
CA GLY A 129 31.98 -15.30 18.13
C GLY A 129 31.88 -13.82 17.74
N GLY A 130 32.70 -12.98 18.37
CA GLY A 130 32.78 -11.54 18.08
C GLY A 130 31.93 -10.70 19.03
N GLU A 131 31.57 -9.49 18.57
CA GLU A 131 30.89 -8.43 19.35
C GLU A 131 29.60 -7.93 18.68
N GLY A 132 29.00 -8.78 17.83
CA GLY A 132 27.79 -8.44 17.09
C GLY A 132 26.55 -8.17 17.98
N PRO A 133 25.47 -7.61 17.39
CA PRO A 133 24.24 -7.34 18.11
C PRO A 133 23.56 -8.61 18.63
N SER A 134 22.69 -8.44 19.63
CA SER A 134 21.84 -9.51 20.15
C SER A 134 20.54 -9.54 19.36
N LEU A 135 20.33 -10.57 18.54
CA LEU A 135 19.21 -10.66 17.61
C LEU A 135 18.12 -11.58 18.14
N LEU A 136 16.89 -11.09 18.16
CA LEU A 136 15.67 -11.84 18.42
C LEU A 136 15.11 -12.37 17.11
N GLY A 137 15.45 -13.62 16.80
CA GLY A 137 15.09 -14.29 15.55
C GLY A 137 13.69 -14.88 15.54
N ARG A 138 13.30 -15.41 14.37
CA ARG A 138 11.96 -15.99 14.15
C ARG A 138 11.61 -17.16 15.07
N ASP A 139 12.60 -17.90 15.54
CA ASP A 139 12.42 -19.02 16.49
C ASP A 139 11.86 -18.57 17.85
N TRP A 140 12.24 -17.39 18.33
CA TRP A 140 11.70 -16.80 19.55
C TRP A 140 10.49 -15.92 19.24
N LEU A 141 10.51 -15.14 18.15
CA LEU A 141 9.38 -14.29 17.75
C LEU A 141 8.07 -15.07 17.55
N GLY A 142 8.16 -16.33 17.09
CA GLY A 142 6.99 -17.19 16.94
C GLY A 142 6.42 -17.74 18.24
N ARG A 143 7.14 -17.60 19.37
CA ARG A 143 6.77 -18.14 20.68
C ARG A 143 6.49 -17.05 21.70
N LEU A 144 7.33 -16.02 21.73
CA LEU A 144 7.18 -14.86 22.60
C LEU A 144 6.08 -13.94 22.05
N ARG A 145 5.13 -13.58 22.90
CA ARG A 145 4.03 -12.68 22.50
C ARG A 145 4.44 -11.24 22.68
N LEU A 146 5.23 -10.69 21.76
CA LEU A 146 5.61 -9.28 21.85
C LEU A 146 4.37 -8.38 21.96
N ASP A 147 4.38 -7.42 22.89
CA ASP A 147 3.33 -6.41 22.92
C ASP A 147 3.60 -5.43 21.77
N TRP A 148 3.04 -5.75 20.62
CA TRP A 148 3.13 -4.93 19.42
C TRP A 148 2.57 -3.51 19.62
N ARG A 149 1.75 -3.30 20.66
CA ARG A 149 1.26 -1.96 21.04
C ARG A 149 2.37 -1.09 21.61
N GLU A 150 3.34 -1.68 22.30
CA GLU A 150 4.51 -0.95 22.82
C GLU A 150 5.59 -0.75 21.75
N ILE A 151 5.74 -1.71 20.83
CA ILE A 151 6.77 -1.69 19.76
C ILE A 151 6.41 -0.75 18.60
N ARG A 152 5.18 -0.21 18.56
CA ARG A 152 4.71 0.77 17.56
C ARG A 152 3.94 1.94 18.16
N MET A 153 4.23 2.33 19.40
CA MET A 153 3.83 3.68 19.78
C MET A 153 4.71 4.66 19.02
N LEU A 154 4.11 5.31 18.01
CA LEU A 154 4.43 6.70 17.73
C LEU A 154 4.21 7.44 19.05
N LYS A 155 5.24 7.52 19.89
CA LYS A 155 5.28 8.53 20.93
C LYS A 155 5.25 9.82 20.15
N THR A 156 4.11 10.51 20.17
CA THR A 156 3.98 11.85 19.61
C THR A 156 4.84 12.77 20.47
N THR A 157 6.15 12.68 20.29
CA THR A 157 7.10 13.71 20.70
C THR A 157 6.90 14.78 19.65
N LEU A 158 5.96 15.70 19.87
CA LEU A 158 5.88 17.05 19.28
C LEU A 158 4.56 17.70 19.75
N ASP A 159 4.69 18.94 20.21
CA ASP A 159 3.69 19.80 20.84
C ASP A 159 2.54 20.28 19.91
N THR A 160 2.06 19.43 19.01
CA THR A 160 0.87 19.74 18.20
C THR A 160 -0.03 18.51 18.08
N PRO A 161 -1.26 18.55 18.62
CA PRO A 161 -2.21 17.48 18.48
C PRO A 161 -2.85 17.57 17.09
N ASP A 162 -2.24 16.95 16.08
CA ASP A 162 -2.97 16.55 14.86
C ASP A 162 -3.92 15.41 15.23
N THR A 163 -4.93 15.76 16.02
CA THR A 163 -6.06 14.91 16.37
C THR A 163 -6.83 14.53 15.11
N LEU A 164 -7.54 13.40 15.16
CA LEU A 164 -8.40 12.98 14.05
C LEU A 164 -9.37 14.11 13.66
N GLU A 165 -9.89 14.81 14.66
CA GLU A 165 -10.76 15.97 14.53
C GLU A 165 -10.08 17.11 13.75
N ALA A 166 -8.80 17.40 14.03
CA ALA A 166 -8.03 18.40 13.30
C ALA A 166 -7.83 18.00 11.82
N VAL A 167 -7.55 16.73 11.54
CA VAL A 167 -7.40 16.21 10.17
C VAL A 167 -8.72 16.27 9.41
N LEU A 168 -9.81 15.82 10.03
CA LEU A 168 -11.15 15.86 9.44
C LEU A 168 -11.61 17.31 9.18
N ALA A 169 -11.34 18.23 10.12
CA ALA A 169 -11.65 19.64 9.94
C ALA A 169 -10.84 20.25 8.80
N LYS A 170 -9.52 20.00 8.77
CA LYS A 170 -8.60 20.50 7.75
C LYS A 170 -8.96 20.01 6.35
N HIS A 171 -9.47 18.79 6.23
CA HIS A 171 -9.80 18.14 4.95
C HIS A 171 -11.30 17.91 4.77
N SER A 172 -12.15 18.71 5.41
CA SER A 172 -13.61 18.55 5.42
C SER A 172 -14.24 18.44 4.03
N SER A 173 -13.67 19.12 3.02
CA SER A 173 -14.12 19.04 1.64
C SER A 173 -13.87 17.69 0.95
N LEU A 174 -12.91 16.89 1.42
CA LEU A 174 -12.67 15.53 0.90
C LEU A 174 -13.64 14.50 1.49
N PHE A 175 -14.28 14.83 2.62
CA PHE A 175 -15.16 13.96 3.37
C PHE A 175 -16.62 14.44 3.35
N SER A 176 -16.98 15.37 2.46
CA SER A 176 -18.37 15.78 2.29
C SER A 176 -19.19 14.67 1.62
N ASP A 177 -20.49 14.62 1.92
CA ASP A 177 -21.44 13.70 1.27
C ASP A 177 -21.80 14.14 -0.16
N GLU A 178 -21.24 15.26 -0.63
CA GLU A 178 -21.47 15.79 -1.96
C GLU A 178 -20.62 15.08 -3.02
N LEU A 179 -21.16 14.96 -4.23
CA LEU A 179 -20.39 14.40 -5.34
C LEU A 179 -19.38 15.42 -5.85
N GLY A 180 -18.09 15.05 -5.76
CA GLY A 180 -17.02 15.81 -6.39
C GLY A 180 -17.02 15.68 -7.91
N THR A 181 -16.50 16.71 -8.60
CA THR A 181 -16.25 16.69 -10.04
C THR A 181 -14.76 16.78 -10.33
N ILE A 182 -14.29 15.99 -11.31
CA ILE A 182 -12.91 16.10 -11.81
C ILE A 182 -12.86 17.33 -12.73
N ARG A 183 -11.98 18.29 -12.41
CA ARG A 183 -11.79 19.51 -13.19
C ARG A 183 -10.63 19.33 -14.18
N GLY A 184 -10.75 19.95 -15.36
CA GLY A 184 -9.68 19.98 -16.36
C GLY A 184 -9.54 18.73 -17.23
N VAL A 185 -10.40 17.72 -17.06
CA VAL A 185 -10.41 16.51 -17.88
C VAL A 185 -11.83 16.23 -18.37
N THR A 186 -12.00 16.11 -19.69
CA THR A 186 -13.26 15.70 -20.31
C THR A 186 -13.09 14.32 -20.91
N ALA A 187 -13.90 13.35 -20.45
CA ALA A 187 -13.91 12.01 -21.02
C ALA A 187 -14.45 12.04 -22.45
N LYS A 188 -13.65 11.55 -23.41
CA LYS A 188 -14.06 11.37 -24.81
C LYS A 188 -14.24 9.89 -25.10
N LEU A 189 -15.42 9.53 -25.60
CA LEU A 189 -15.72 8.17 -26.05
C LEU A 189 -15.41 8.05 -27.54
N HIS A 190 -14.41 7.25 -27.89
CA HIS A 190 -14.05 7.00 -29.29
C HIS A 190 -14.90 5.85 -29.84
N VAL A 191 -15.49 6.04 -31.00
CA VAL A 191 -16.27 5.01 -31.72
C VAL A 191 -15.57 4.65 -33.03
N SER A 192 -15.72 3.40 -33.48
CA SER A 192 -15.14 2.94 -34.73
C SER A 192 -15.58 3.80 -35.93
N PRO A 193 -14.66 4.12 -36.87
CA PRO A 193 -15.01 4.85 -38.08
C PRO A 193 -16.18 4.17 -38.82
N GLY A 194 -17.24 4.93 -39.13
CA GLY A 194 -18.44 4.41 -39.79
C GLY A 194 -19.45 3.71 -38.88
N ALA A 195 -19.27 3.75 -37.56
CA ALA A 195 -20.28 3.28 -36.61
C ALA A 195 -21.61 4.03 -36.79
N LYS A 196 -22.70 3.27 -36.91
CA LYS A 196 -24.05 3.83 -37.04
C LYS A 196 -24.71 3.96 -35.66
N PRO A 197 -25.35 5.10 -35.35
CA PRO A 197 -26.14 5.26 -34.14
C PRO A 197 -27.22 4.21 -33.97
N ARG A 198 -27.43 3.78 -32.72
CA ARG A 198 -28.45 2.81 -32.34
C ARG A 198 -29.38 3.41 -31.30
N PHE A 199 -30.66 3.48 -31.66
CA PHE A 199 -31.74 3.96 -30.78
C PHE A 199 -32.66 2.81 -30.41
N TYR A 200 -32.70 2.45 -29.12
CA TYR A 200 -33.60 1.44 -28.60
C TYR A 200 -34.69 2.07 -27.74
N ARG A 201 -35.92 1.55 -27.86
CA ARG A 201 -37.04 1.96 -27.02
C ARG A 201 -36.81 1.53 -25.56
N PRO A 202 -37.34 2.29 -24.57
CA PRO A 202 -37.32 1.88 -23.17
C PRO A 202 -37.98 0.51 -22.95
N ARG A 203 -37.45 -0.28 -22.02
CA ARG A 203 -38.07 -1.54 -21.59
C ARG A 203 -39.30 -1.25 -20.73
N SER A 204 -40.28 -2.15 -20.77
CA SER A 204 -41.44 -2.07 -19.86
C SER A 204 -40.99 -2.26 -18.41
N ILE A 205 -41.35 -1.32 -17.55
CA ILE A 205 -41.05 -1.36 -16.12
C ILE A 205 -42.29 -1.83 -15.36
N PRO A 206 -42.18 -2.83 -14.47
CA PRO A 206 -43.27 -3.26 -13.60
C PRO A 206 -43.87 -2.09 -12.85
N TYR A 207 -45.20 -2.05 -12.75
CA TYR A 207 -45.93 -0.93 -12.16
C TYR A 207 -45.42 -0.56 -10.75
N ALA A 208 -45.14 -1.57 -9.92
CA ALA A 208 -44.63 -1.40 -8.56
C ALA A 208 -43.27 -0.67 -8.47
N LEU A 209 -42.48 -0.65 -9.56
CA LEU A 209 -41.16 -0.01 -9.58
C LEU A 209 -41.18 1.38 -10.22
N ARG A 210 -42.22 1.76 -10.97
CA ARG A 210 -42.25 2.99 -11.78
C ARG A 210 -41.94 4.24 -10.96
N SER A 211 -42.70 4.47 -9.89
CA SER A 211 -42.52 5.65 -9.03
C SER A 211 -41.11 5.73 -8.44
N ARG A 212 -40.52 4.60 -8.04
CA ARG A 212 -39.17 4.55 -7.47
C ARG A 212 -38.08 4.76 -8.53
N VAL A 213 -38.32 4.31 -9.77
CA VAL A 213 -37.42 4.58 -10.90
C VAL A 213 -37.46 6.07 -11.26
N ASP A 214 -38.65 6.67 -11.32
CA ASP A 214 -38.82 8.09 -11.63
C ASP A 214 -38.13 8.97 -10.58
N GLN A 215 -38.28 8.65 -9.29
CA GLN A 215 -37.56 9.33 -8.20
C GLN A 215 -36.03 9.21 -8.35
N ALA A 216 -35.53 8.01 -8.70
CA ALA A 216 -34.10 7.82 -8.92
C ALA A 216 -33.58 8.63 -10.11
N LEU A 217 -34.35 8.72 -11.21
CA LEU A 217 -34.00 9.54 -12.36
C LEU A 217 -33.99 11.03 -12.02
N GLN A 218 -35.02 11.52 -11.32
CA GLN A 218 -35.08 12.91 -10.85
C GLN A 218 -33.90 13.25 -9.95
N LYS A 219 -33.52 12.34 -9.06
CA LYS A 219 -32.34 12.50 -8.21
C LYS A 219 -31.06 12.67 -9.04
N LEU A 220 -30.82 11.81 -10.04
CA LEU A 220 -29.65 11.92 -10.92
C LEU A 220 -29.62 13.25 -11.68
N VAL A 221 -30.78 13.79 -12.08
CA VAL A 221 -30.88 15.11 -12.70
C VAL A 221 -30.56 16.23 -11.70
N SER A 222 -31.12 16.16 -10.49
CA SER A 222 -30.87 17.16 -9.45
C SER A 222 -29.40 17.18 -8.97
N GLU A 223 -28.72 16.03 -9.02
CA GLU A 223 -27.30 15.90 -8.71
C GLU A 223 -26.38 16.30 -9.88
N GLY A 224 -26.94 16.66 -11.04
CA GLY A 224 -26.18 17.04 -12.23
C GLY A 224 -25.43 15.88 -12.90
N ILE A 225 -25.78 14.63 -12.58
CA ILE A 225 -25.15 13.43 -13.16
C ILE A 225 -25.66 13.18 -14.58
N VAL A 226 -26.94 13.44 -14.81
CA VAL A 226 -27.58 13.33 -16.14
C VAL A 226 -28.40 14.57 -16.42
N GLU A 227 -28.56 14.90 -17.70
CA GLU A 227 -29.37 16.03 -18.15
C GLU A 227 -30.41 15.57 -19.19
N PRO A 228 -31.62 16.17 -19.20
CA PRO A 228 -32.60 15.89 -20.22
C PRO A 228 -32.16 16.49 -21.56
N ILE A 229 -32.20 15.68 -22.62
CA ILE A 229 -31.93 16.10 -24.00
C ILE A 229 -33.19 15.94 -24.84
N GLN A 230 -33.39 16.86 -25.80
CA GLN A 230 -34.57 16.81 -26.68
C GLN A 230 -34.40 15.78 -27.80
N PHE A 231 -33.19 15.66 -28.35
CA PHE A 231 -32.90 14.83 -29.51
C PHE A 231 -31.62 14.03 -29.27
N SER A 232 -31.65 12.76 -29.66
CA SER A 232 -30.47 11.90 -29.67
C SER A 232 -30.61 10.81 -30.71
N GLU A 233 -29.53 10.54 -31.43
CA GLU A 233 -29.44 9.40 -32.35
C GLU A 233 -29.09 8.10 -31.61
N TRP A 234 -28.58 8.21 -30.38
CA TRP A 234 -28.19 7.09 -29.53
C TRP A 234 -29.14 6.97 -28.34
N ALA A 235 -29.73 5.79 -28.13
CA ALA A 235 -30.51 5.53 -26.93
C ALA A 235 -30.35 4.09 -26.47
N ALA A 236 -29.89 3.92 -25.23
CA ALA A 236 -29.86 2.64 -24.54
C ALA A 236 -31.08 2.53 -23.62
N PRO A 237 -31.73 1.35 -23.52
CA PRO A 237 -32.80 1.17 -22.55
C PRO A 237 -32.24 1.14 -21.14
N ILE A 238 -33.02 1.62 -20.16
CA ILE A 238 -32.66 1.54 -18.75
C ILE A 238 -33.02 0.17 -18.15
N VAL A 239 -32.23 -0.23 -17.15
CA VAL A 239 -32.37 -1.44 -16.36
C VAL A 239 -32.39 -1.02 -14.88
N PRO A 240 -33.56 -1.05 -14.22
CA PRO A 240 -33.66 -0.77 -12.80
C PRO A 240 -33.19 -1.97 -11.98
N VAL A 241 -32.23 -1.75 -11.08
CA VAL A 241 -31.72 -2.77 -10.16
C VAL A 241 -32.15 -2.42 -8.74
N VAL A 242 -32.85 -3.33 -8.07
CA VAL A 242 -33.22 -3.18 -6.65
C VAL A 242 -32.01 -3.56 -5.80
N LYS A 243 -31.52 -2.61 -5.00
CA LYS A 243 -30.47 -2.86 -4.01
C LYS A 243 -31.04 -3.57 -2.78
N ARG A 244 -30.15 -4.10 -1.92
CA ARG A 244 -30.53 -4.79 -0.67
C ARG A 244 -31.29 -3.88 0.30
N ASP A 245 -30.96 -2.59 0.32
CA ASP A 245 -31.61 -1.56 1.13
C ASP A 245 -33.00 -1.14 0.59
N GLY A 246 -33.44 -1.71 -0.53
CA GLY A 246 -34.68 -1.31 -1.17
C GLY A 246 -34.59 0.00 -1.94
N SER A 247 -33.41 0.56 -2.21
CA SER A 247 -33.24 1.66 -3.17
C SER A 247 -33.16 1.13 -4.63
N ILE A 248 -33.40 2.00 -5.61
CA ILE A 248 -33.25 1.67 -7.04
C ILE A 248 -31.96 2.26 -7.58
N ARG A 249 -31.16 1.44 -8.26
CA ARG A 249 -30.06 1.90 -9.13
C ARG A 249 -30.51 1.82 -10.58
N VAL A 250 -30.51 2.94 -11.28
CA VAL A 250 -30.79 2.99 -12.71
C VAL A 250 -29.48 2.73 -13.47
N CYS A 251 -29.49 1.76 -14.38
CA CYS A 251 -28.33 1.43 -15.22
C CYS A 251 -28.74 1.46 -16.70
N GLY A 252 -27.91 2.03 -17.57
CA GLY A 252 -28.09 1.91 -19.02
C GLY A 252 -27.59 0.57 -19.55
N ASP A 253 -28.35 -0.08 -20.44
CA ASP A 253 -27.90 -1.29 -21.15
C ASP A 253 -27.02 -0.92 -22.35
N TYR A 254 -25.80 -0.46 -22.06
CA TYR A 254 -24.84 -0.01 -23.05
C TYR A 254 -24.25 -1.14 -23.89
N LYS A 255 -24.49 -2.40 -23.51
CA LYS A 255 -24.08 -3.58 -24.28
C LYS A 255 -24.72 -3.61 -25.67
N LEU A 256 -25.93 -3.07 -25.82
CA LEU A 256 -26.66 -3.08 -27.10
C LEU A 256 -26.24 -1.94 -28.03
N THR A 257 -25.69 -0.87 -27.47
CA THR A 257 -25.39 0.39 -28.16
C THR A 257 -23.88 0.64 -28.22
N ILE A 258 -23.37 1.53 -27.36
CA ILE A 258 -22.04 2.11 -27.45
C ILE A 258 -20.94 1.07 -27.25
N ASN A 259 -21.11 0.08 -26.36
CA ASN A 259 -20.08 -0.92 -26.10
C ASN A 259 -19.77 -1.83 -27.30
N GLN A 260 -20.65 -1.89 -28.31
CA GLN A 260 -20.42 -2.67 -29.53
C GLN A 260 -19.51 -1.96 -30.53
N VAL A 261 -19.38 -0.64 -30.41
CA VAL A 261 -18.67 0.21 -31.37
C VAL A 261 -17.58 1.07 -30.74
N ALA A 262 -17.55 1.16 -29.40
CA ALA A 262 -16.56 1.90 -28.67
C ALA A 262 -15.18 1.26 -28.82
N GLN A 263 -14.18 2.09 -29.09
CA GLN A 263 -12.77 1.70 -29.02
C GLN A 263 -12.34 1.81 -27.57
N VAL A 264 -12.03 0.67 -26.96
CA VAL A 264 -11.59 0.62 -25.55
C VAL A 264 -10.09 0.86 -25.52
N ASP A 265 -9.69 1.97 -24.91
CA ASP A 265 -8.28 2.17 -24.55
C ASP A 265 -7.90 1.15 -23.48
N THR A 266 -6.93 0.29 -23.81
CA THR A 266 -6.52 -0.80 -22.93
C THR A 266 -5.37 -0.32 -22.07
N TYR A 267 -5.70 0.25 -20.91
CA TYR A 267 -4.70 0.57 -19.90
C TYR A 267 -4.39 -0.67 -19.04
N PRO A 268 -3.13 -1.12 -18.95
CA PRO A 268 -2.77 -2.30 -18.17
C PRO A 268 -2.88 -1.98 -16.68
N LEU A 269 -3.96 -2.45 -16.05
CA LEU A 269 -4.07 -2.41 -14.59
C LEU A 269 -3.18 -3.51 -13.98
N PRO A 270 -2.21 -3.17 -13.11
CA PRO A 270 -1.39 -4.17 -12.43
C PRO A 270 -2.23 -5.10 -11.55
N TRP A 271 -1.81 -6.37 -11.44
CA TRP A 271 -2.46 -7.33 -10.56
C TRP A 271 -2.25 -6.96 -9.09
N SER A 272 -3.23 -7.25 -8.23
CA SER A 272 -3.18 -6.92 -6.80
C SER A 272 -1.92 -7.45 -6.09
N ARG A 273 -1.40 -8.64 -6.45
CA ARG A 273 -0.13 -9.17 -5.90
C ARG A 273 1.07 -8.26 -6.13
N HIS A 274 1.07 -7.46 -7.19
CA HIS A 274 2.18 -6.58 -7.49
C HIS A 274 2.20 -5.35 -6.57
N PHE A 275 1.09 -5.04 -5.89
CA PHE A 275 1.04 -4.01 -4.84
C PHE A 275 1.26 -4.58 -3.45
N CYS A 276 0.80 -5.82 -3.21
CA CYS A 276 1.01 -6.50 -1.95
C CYS A 276 2.30 -7.33 -2.00
N ILE A 277 3.46 -6.67 -2.00
CA ILE A 277 4.69 -7.33 -1.55
C ILE A 277 4.49 -7.58 -0.06
N THR A 278 4.29 -8.83 0.30
CA THR A 278 4.09 -9.32 1.67
C THR A 278 5.21 -8.81 2.58
N CYS A 279 4.84 -8.01 3.59
CA CYS A 279 5.64 -7.75 4.79
C CYS A 279 5.70 -9.00 5.68
#